data_AF-A0A3C1YGB9-F1
#
_entry.id   AF-A0A3C1YGB9-F1
#
_cell.length_a   1.000
_cell.length_b   1.000
_cell.length_c   1.000
_cell.angle_alpha   90.00
_cell.angle_beta   90.00
_cell.angle_gamma   90.00
#
_symmetry.space_group_name_H-M   'P 1'
#
loop_
_entity.id
_entity.type
_entity.pdbx_description
1 polymer ?
#
loop_
_entity_poly.entity_id
_entity_poly.type
_entity_poly.pdbx_seq_one_letter_code
_entity_poly.pdbx_strand_id
1 'polypeptide(L)'
;VNREEISPLRFRQLCRDYALQYLQIQRDQFKRLGVVGDWDNYYVTLDPAYEATQVGIFGEMAAKGYIYRGMKPVYWCPECETALAEAEVEYQERASSSIFVRFPVVDNKGKWHDQFGPAYIIIWTTTPWTIPAN
;
A
#
# COMPACT_ATOMS: atom_id res chain seq x y z
N VAL A 1 -19.62 -10.58 4.37
CA VAL A 1 -18.95 -10.99 5.63
C VAL A 1 -18.40 -9.73 6.26
N ASN A 2 -18.78 -9.39 7.49
CA ASN A 2 -18.17 -8.27 8.20
C ASN A 2 -16.79 -8.73 8.71
N ARG A 3 -15.71 -8.06 8.25
CA ARG A 3 -14.32 -8.42 8.60
C ARG A 3 -14.03 -8.22 10.09
N GLU A 4 -14.66 -7.22 10.71
CA GLU A 4 -14.41 -6.84 12.10
C GLU A 4 -15.02 -7.82 13.12
N GLU A 5 -16.04 -8.57 12.72
CA GLU A 5 -16.83 -9.44 13.61
C GLU A 5 -16.36 -10.90 13.63
N ILE A 6 -15.34 -11.24 12.83
CA ILE A 6 -14.87 -12.62 12.67
C ILE A 6 -13.40 -12.75 13.03
N SER A 7 -13.02 -13.92 13.56
CA SER A 7 -11.63 -14.18 13.88
C SER A 7 -10.75 -14.22 12.61
N PRO A 8 -9.48 -13.80 12.69
CA PRO A 8 -8.56 -13.88 11.55
C PRO A 8 -8.45 -15.28 10.96
N LEU A 9 -8.47 -16.31 11.80
CA LEU A 9 -8.44 -17.72 11.36
C LEU A 9 -9.68 -18.06 10.53
N ARG A 10 -10.88 -17.70 11.02
CA ARG A 10 -12.13 -17.96 10.30
C ARG A 10 -12.18 -17.19 9.00
N PHE A 11 -11.73 -15.93 9.01
CA PHE A 11 -11.65 -15.12 7.80
C PHE A 11 -10.74 -15.75 6.74
N ARG A 12 -9.51 -16.16 7.11
CA ARG A 12 -8.58 -16.84 6.19
C ARG A 12 -9.17 -18.14 5.62
N GLN A 13 -9.92 -18.89 6.42
CA GLN A 13 -10.62 -20.07 5.92
C GLN A 13 -11.65 -19.71 4.85
N LEU A 14 -12.48 -18.68 5.09
CA LEU A 14 -13.45 -18.21 4.10
C LEU A 14 -12.76 -17.72 2.81
N CYS A 15 -11.63 -17.03 2.91
CA CYS A 15 -10.83 -16.64 1.75
C CYS A 15 -10.30 -17.86 0.98
N ARG A 16 -9.84 -18.91 1.69
CA ARG A 16 -9.36 -20.16 1.08
C ARG A 16 -10.50 -20.86 0.32
N ASP A 17 -11.66 -21.01 0.96
CA ASP A 17 -12.84 -21.64 0.37
C ASP A 17 -13.29 -20.88 -0.89
N TYR A 18 -13.33 -19.53 -0.82
CA TYR A 18 -13.64 -18.67 -1.94
C TYR A 18 -12.65 -18.82 -3.10
N ALA A 19 -11.35 -18.81 -2.82
CA ALA A 19 -10.31 -18.98 -3.83
C ALA A 19 -10.41 -20.33 -4.55
N LEU A 20 -10.61 -21.42 -3.79
CA LEU A 20 -10.76 -22.78 -4.35
C LEU A 20 -12.02 -22.92 -5.20
N GLN A 21 -13.12 -22.28 -4.81
CA GLN A 21 -14.35 -22.25 -5.60
C GLN A 21 -14.10 -21.62 -6.98
N TYR A 22 -13.50 -20.43 -7.03
CA TYR A 22 -13.27 -19.74 -8.29
C TYR A 22 -12.17 -20.39 -9.12
N LEU A 23 -11.18 -21.04 -8.50
CA LEU A 23 -10.19 -21.84 -9.21
C LEU A 23 -10.87 -22.93 -10.05
N GLN A 24 -11.82 -23.67 -9.47
CA GLN A 24 -12.53 -24.72 -10.20
C GLN A 24 -13.35 -24.15 -11.36
N ILE A 25 -14.06 -23.05 -11.13
CA ILE A 25 -14.85 -22.36 -12.16
C ILE A 25 -13.95 -21.92 -13.33
N GLN A 26 -12.83 -21.26 -13.03
CA GLN A 26 -11.90 -20.78 -14.06
C GLN A 26 -11.22 -21.93 -14.80
N ARG A 27 -10.85 -23.00 -14.09
CA ARG A 27 -10.28 -24.22 -14.69
C ARG A 27 -11.23 -24.82 -15.72
N ASP A 28 -12.51 -24.96 -15.39
CA ASP A 28 -13.51 -25.51 -16.31
C ASP A 28 -13.76 -24.58 -17.51
N GLN A 29 -13.73 -23.26 -17.30
CA GLN A 29 -13.79 -22.28 -18.37
C GLN A 29 -12.60 -22.36 -19.33
N PHE A 30 -11.36 -22.47 -18.81
CA PHE A 30 -10.17 -22.63 -19.64
C PHE A 30 -10.18 -23.93 -20.45
N LYS A 31 -10.57 -25.05 -19.82
CA LYS A 31 -10.79 -26.32 -20.54
C LYS A 31 -11.81 -26.16 -21.66
N ARG A 32 -12.93 -25.47 -21.40
CA ARG A 32 -13.97 -25.21 -22.41
C ARG A 32 -13.48 -24.33 -23.57
N LEU A 33 -12.54 -23.42 -23.32
CA LEU A 33 -11.90 -22.61 -24.36
C LEU A 33 -10.87 -23.40 -25.19
N GLY A 34 -10.61 -24.66 -24.87
CA GLY A 34 -9.64 -25.50 -25.57
C GLY A 34 -8.19 -25.24 -25.16
N VAL A 35 -7.95 -24.57 -24.01
CA VAL A 35 -6.60 -24.39 -23.49
C VAL A 35 -6.01 -25.76 -23.15
N VAL A 36 -4.79 -26.01 -23.64
CA VAL A 36 -4.03 -27.22 -23.32
C VAL A 36 -3.13 -26.92 -22.13
N GLY A 37 -3.24 -27.72 -21.08
CA GLY A 37 -2.44 -27.59 -19.86
C GLY A 37 -2.53 -28.84 -19.01
N ASP A 38 -1.60 -28.96 -18.06
CA ASP A 38 -1.65 -30.01 -17.04
C ASP A 38 -2.70 -29.63 -15.99
N TRP A 39 -3.92 -30.07 -16.23
CA TRP A 39 -5.05 -29.72 -15.39
C TRP A 39 -5.08 -30.50 -14.09
N ASP A 40 -4.39 -31.64 -13.99
CA ASP A 40 -4.44 -32.52 -12.82
C ASP A 40 -3.28 -32.26 -11.87
N ASN A 41 -2.18 -31.70 -12.38
CA ASN A 41 -1.04 -31.26 -11.60
C ASN A 41 -0.72 -29.77 -11.86
N TYR A 42 -1.57 -28.90 -11.30
CA TYR A 42 -1.44 -27.45 -11.36
C TYR A 42 -0.85 -26.88 -10.06
N TYR A 43 -0.18 -25.75 -10.14
CA TYR A 43 0.31 -25.05 -8.95
C TYR A 43 -0.75 -24.08 -8.41
N VAL A 44 -0.79 -23.91 -7.08
CA VAL A 44 -1.56 -22.87 -6.40
C VAL A 44 -0.71 -22.23 -5.32
N THR A 45 -0.84 -20.92 -5.17
CA THR A 45 -0.01 -20.15 -4.23
C THR A 45 -0.33 -20.42 -2.76
N LEU A 46 -1.51 -21.00 -2.48
CA LEU A 46 -1.96 -21.41 -1.14
C LEU A 46 -1.61 -22.88 -0.79
N ASP A 47 -0.86 -23.55 -1.66
CA ASP A 47 -0.32 -24.89 -1.39
C ASP A 47 0.81 -24.78 -0.35
N PRO A 48 0.82 -25.63 0.70
CA PRO A 48 1.87 -25.61 1.71
C PRO A 48 3.30 -25.71 1.16
N ALA A 49 3.53 -26.46 0.09
CA ALA A 49 4.85 -26.57 -0.55
C ALA A 49 5.25 -25.26 -1.26
N TYR A 50 4.29 -24.55 -1.85
CA TYR A 50 4.51 -23.23 -2.45
C TYR A 50 4.84 -22.19 -1.38
N GLU A 51 4.05 -22.14 -0.31
CA GLU A 51 4.27 -21.24 0.83
C GLU A 51 5.63 -21.51 1.51
N ALA A 52 5.99 -22.78 1.70
CA ALA A 52 7.30 -23.16 2.25
C ALA A 52 8.46 -22.68 1.37
N THR A 53 8.33 -22.79 0.05
CA THR A 53 9.33 -22.28 -0.91
C THR A 53 9.46 -20.76 -0.82
N GLN A 54 8.33 -20.04 -0.74
CA GLN A 54 8.32 -18.59 -0.58
C GLN A 54 9.05 -18.13 0.69
N VAL A 55 8.78 -18.79 1.82
CA VAL A 55 9.46 -18.50 3.10
C VAL A 55 10.95 -18.84 3.03
N GLY A 56 11.32 -19.93 2.36
CA GLY A 56 12.72 -20.31 2.13
C GLY A 56 13.50 -19.23 1.38
N ILE A 57 12.96 -18.76 0.26
CA ILE A 57 13.57 -17.68 -0.55
C ILE A 57 13.70 -16.39 0.28
N PHE A 58 12.66 -16.01 1.03
CA PHE A 58 12.73 -14.86 1.93
C PHE A 58 13.85 -15.02 2.96
N GLY A 59 13.98 -16.20 3.55
CA GLY A 59 15.06 -16.53 4.49
C GLY A 59 16.45 -16.42 3.88
N GLU A 60 16.65 -16.90 2.66
CA GLU A 60 17.92 -16.74 1.93
C GLU A 60 18.27 -15.28 1.65
N MET A 61 17.28 -14.48 1.22
CA MET A 61 17.47 -13.04 0.99
C MET A 61 17.82 -12.30 2.29
N ALA A 62 17.18 -12.68 3.40
CA ALA A 62 17.48 -12.12 4.71
C ALA A 62 18.89 -12.49 5.16
N ALA A 63 19.30 -13.76 5.00
CA ALA A 63 20.65 -14.22 5.33
C ALA A 63 21.75 -13.51 4.53
N LYS A 64 21.46 -13.12 3.28
CA LYS A 64 22.36 -12.33 2.41
C LYS A 64 22.37 -10.83 2.73
N GLY A 65 21.55 -10.36 3.67
CA GLY A 65 21.47 -8.94 4.06
C GLY A 65 20.66 -8.06 3.10
N TYR A 66 19.83 -8.65 2.23
CA TYR A 66 18.99 -7.88 1.31
C TYR A 66 17.69 -7.37 1.93
N ILE A 67 17.32 -7.91 3.09
CA ILE A 67 16.09 -7.55 3.80
C ILE A 67 16.46 -6.78 5.08
N TYR A 68 15.82 -5.63 5.26
CA TYR A 68 15.95 -4.81 6.46
C TYR A 68 14.60 -4.22 6.85
N ARG A 69 14.50 -3.73 8.09
CA ARG A 69 13.33 -3.02 8.61
C ARG A 69 13.71 -1.58 8.91
N GLY A 70 12.91 -0.64 8.41
CA GLY A 70 13.09 0.79 8.63
C GLY A 70 11.78 1.55 8.54
N MET A 71 11.86 2.88 8.68
CA MET A 71 10.73 3.79 8.51
C MET A 71 10.91 4.57 7.22
N LYS A 72 9.85 4.61 6.41
CA LYS A 72 9.77 5.37 5.16
C LYS A 72 8.32 5.83 5.01
N PRO A 73 8.04 7.05 4.53
CA PRO A 73 6.71 7.39 4.04
C PRO A 73 6.31 6.40 2.93
N VAL A 74 5.15 5.78 3.08
CA VAL A 74 4.60 4.78 2.14
C VAL A 74 3.21 5.20 1.71
N TYR A 75 2.77 4.74 0.53
CA TYR A 75 1.36 4.80 0.17
C TYR A 75 0.58 3.94 1.15
N TRP A 76 -0.43 4.53 1.80
CA TRP A 76 -1.27 3.86 2.77
C TRP A 76 -2.72 3.89 2.29
N CYS A 77 -3.34 2.71 2.20
CA CYS A 77 -4.77 2.62 1.93
C CYS A 77 -5.55 2.60 3.25
N PRO A 78 -6.33 3.64 3.58
CA PRO A 78 -7.11 3.67 4.82
C PRO A 78 -8.26 2.67 4.83
N GLU A 79 -8.76 2.25 3.67
CA GLU A 79 -9.85 1.27 3.55
C GLU A 79 -9.36 -0.17 3.67
N CYS A 80 -8.21 -0.48 3.07
CA CYS A 80 -7.60 -1.82 3.17
C CYS A 80 -6.80 -2.01 4.46
N GLU A 81 -6.41 -0.90 5.11
CA GLU A 81 -5.57 -0.83 6.30
C GLU A 81 -4.17 -1.43 6.09
N THR A 82 -3.57 -1.14 4.94
CA THR A 82 -2.23 -1.64 4.59
C THR A 82 -1.44 -0.65 3.76
N ALA A 83 -0.12 -0.81 3.80
CA ALA A 83 0.77 -0.16 2.85
C ALA A 83 0.62 -0.78 1.46
N LEU A 84 0.77 0.05 0.43
CA LEU A 84 0.75 -0.34 -0.98
C LEU A 84 2.13 -0.17 -1.61
N ALA A 85 2.49 -1.08 -2.49
CA ALA A 85 3.59 -0.87 -3.42
C ALA A 85 3.20 0.16 -4.48
N GLU A 86 4.17 0.88 -5.04
CA GLU A 86 3.92 1.86 -6.10
C GLU A 86 3.23 1.23 -7.31
N ALA A 87 3.57 -0.02 -7.63
CA ALA A 87 2.94 -0.78 -8.70
C ALA A 87 1.45 -1.10 -8.48
N GLU A 88 0.95 -0.93 -7.25
CA GLU A 88 -0.47 -1.13 -6.88
C GLU A 88 -1.27 0.18 -6.89
N VAL A 89 -0.61 1.33 -7.14
CA VAL A 89 -1.26 2.64 -7.14
C VAL A 89 -1.69 3.03 -8.54
N GLU A 90 -2.97 3.33 -8.69
CA GLU A 90 -3.54 3.87 -9.92
C GLU A 90 -3.86 5.35 -9.77
N TYR A 91 -3.54 6.14 -10.81
CA TYR A 91 -3.76 7.59 -10.81
C TYR A 91 -5.09 7.95 -11.47
N GLN A 92 -5.82 8.86 -10.83
CA GLN A 92 -7.05 9.44 -11.35
C GLN A 92 -7.09 10.93 -11.06
N GLU A 93 -7.74 11.70 -11.94
CA GLU A 93 -7.97 13.12 -11.69
C GLU A 93 -8.94 13.30 -10.51
N ARG A 94 -8.55 14.15 -9.55
CA ARG A 94 -9.36 14.48 -8.39
C ARG A 94 -9.28 15.98 -8.11
N ALA A 95 -10.43 16.59 -7.90
CA ALA A 95 -10.50 17.95 -7.38
C ALA A 95 -9.97 17.98 -5.93
N SER A 96 -8.95 18.80 -5.69
CA SER A 96 -8.32 18.98 -4.37
C SER A 96 -8.40 20.45 -3.96
N SER A 97 -8.54 20.70 -2.65
CA SER A 97 -8.47 22.05 -2.11
C SER A 97 -7.06 22.60 -2.26
N SER A 98 -6.93 23.75 -2.92
CA SER A 98 -5.66 24.49 -3.05
C SER A 98 -5.74 25.74 -2.19
N ILE A 99 -4.83 25.87 -1.22
CA ILE A 99 -4.80 27.00 -0.29
C ILE A 99 -3.46 27.72 -0.29
N PHE A 100 -3.51 29.01 0.06
CA PHE A 100 -2.34 29.79 0.41
C PHE A 100 -2.37 30.10 1.90
N VAL A 101 -1.29 29.77 2.60
CA VAL A 101 -1.13 30.08 4.04
C VAL A 101 0.11 30.94 4.22
N ARG A 102 0.07 31.82 5.22
CA ARG A 102 1.21 32.68 5.56
C ARG A 102 1.66 32.42 6.99
N PHE A 103 2.96 32.23 7.19
CA PHE A 103 3.57 32.13 8.51
C PHE A 103 4.37 33.39 8.82
N PRO A 104 4.18 34.04 9.99
CA PRO A 104 4.98 35.18 10.38
C PRO A 104 6.43 34.74 10.61
N VAL A 105 7.39 35.53 10.14
CA VAL A 105 8.81 35.34 10.49
C VAL A 105 9.03 35.88 11.90
N VAL A 106 9.25 34.99 12.87
CA VAL A 106 9.48 35.35 14.28
C VAL A 106 10.94 35.69 14.58
N ASP A 107 11.88 35.08 13.85
CA ASP A 107 13.32 35.32 13.96
C ASP A 107 13.94 35.42 12.56
N ASN A 108 14.48 36.60 12.23
CA ASN A 108 15.13 36.86 10.95
C ASN A 108 16.63 36.51 10.94
N LYS A 109 17.19 36.05 12.06
CA LYS A 109 18.61 35.74 12.25
C LYS A 109 19.56 36.87 11.83
N GLY A 110 19.13 38.13 12.00
CA GLY A 110 19.88 39.32 11.62
C GLY A 110 20.03 39.55 10.11
N LYS A 111 19.23 38.87 9.27
CA LYS A 111 19.36 38.94 7.80
C LYS A 111 18.81 40.21 7.17
N TRP A 112 17.92 40.94 7.84
CA TRP A 112 17.39 42.22 7.35
C TRP A 112 17.07 43.17 8.51
N HIS A 113 17.11 44.46 8.22
CA HIS A 113 16.83 45.51 9.20
C HIS A 113 15.32 45.63 9.46
N ASP A 114 14.94 46.02 10.68
CA ASP A 114 13.54 46.14 11.15
C ASP A 114 12.70 47.19 10.39
N GLN A 115 13.32 47.92 9.47
CA GLN A 115 12.67 48.90 8.58
C GLN A 115 11.66 48.29 7.59
N PHE A 116 11.65 46.96 7.41
CA PHE A 116 10.78 46.27 6.45
C PHE A 116 9.41 45.82 7.01
N GLY A 117 9.11 46.09 8.28
CA GLY A 117 7.85 45.66 8.91
C GLY A 117 7.76 44.13 9.08
N PRO A 118 6.59 43.59 9.48
CA PRO A 118 6.42 42.15 9.70
C PRO A 118 6.49 41.38 8.39
N ALA A 119 7.48 40.48 8.30
CA ALA A 119 7.66 39.59 7.15
C ALA A 119 6.85 38.29 7.32
N TYR A 120 6.40 37.74 6.19
CA TYR A 120 5.66 36.49 6.14
C TYR A 120 6.21 35.56 5.07
N ILE A 121 6.26 34.26 5.36
CA ILE A 121 6.54 33.21 4.39
C ILE A 121 5.20 32.75 3.82
N ILE A 122 5.02 32.88 2.52
CA ILE A 122 3.82 32.41 1.80
C ILE A 122 4.06 30.99 1.33
N ILE A 123 3.12 30.09 1.64
CA ILE A 123 3.16 28.68 1.27
C ILE A 123 1.90 28.35 0.48
N TRP A 124 2.07 27.63 -0.63
CA TRP A 124 1.00 27.02 -1.40
C TRP A 124 0.98 25.51 -1.15
N THR A 125 -0.20 24.94 -0.93
CA THR A 125 -0.36 23.49 -0.80
C THR A 125 -1.73 23.02 -1.28
N THR A 126 -1.77 21.78 -1.81
CA THR A 126 -3.00 21.04 -2.13
C THR A 126 -3.41 20.05 -1.03
N THR A 127 -2.62 19.94 0.04
CA THR A 127 -2.86 19.04 1.17
C THR A 127 -2.95 19.80 2.49
N PRO A 128 -4.06 20.52 2.79
CA PRO A 128 -4.19 21.29 4.03
C PRO A 128 -3.96 20.46 5.31
N TRP A 129 -4.29 19.18 5.27
CA TRP A 129 -4.12 18.25 6.38
C TRP A 129 -2.65 17.98 6.75
N THR A 130 -1.67 18.35 5.91
CA THR A 130 -0.24 18.23 6.23
C THR A 130 0.30 19.44 7.00
N ILE A 131 -0.44 20.55 7.09
CA ILE A 131 0.00 21.77 7.77
C ILE A 131 0.28 21.56 9.28
N PRO A 132 -0.53 20.79 10.04
CA PRO A 132 -0.25 20.55 11.46
C PRO A 132 1.08 19.84 11.76
N ALA A 133 1.73 19.24 10.76
CA ALA A 133 3.00 18.54 10.91
C ALA A 133 4.24 19.43 10.62
N ASN A 134 4.07 20.75 10.56
CA ASN A 134 5.15 21.73 10.35
C ASN A 134 6.03 21.93 11.59
#